data_AF-A0A0A0NRJ1-F1
#
_entry.id   AF-A0A0A0NRJ1-F1
#
_cell.length_a   1.000
_cell.length_b   1.000
_cell.length_c   1.000
_cell.angle_alpha   90.00
_cell.angle_beta   90.00
_cell.angle_gamma   90.00
#
_symmetry.space_group_name_H-M   'P 1'
#
loop_
_entity.id
_entity.type
_entity.pdbx_description
1 polymer ?
#
loop_
_entity_poly.entity_id
_entity_poly.type
_entity_poly.pdbx_seq_one_letter_code
_entity_poly.pdbx_strand_id
1 'polypeptide(L)'
;MVTLPAITDNAVDSAASRLQPADALASFSRGKVDAWAVWDPYTSQALRQSDARVLTTGQGVVNGLNFQVANPSSLEDEKKVKVIKDYLGRLRRAQDWVYKHPEEWAEVWGKETGLPYQVALDSVKRTNGTRVYVAVDKPAVASEQEIADTFAKLKLTPRRYQFADYVDTRFNGGLPPSTSAPRTYGKGS
;
A
#
# COMPACT_ATOMS: atom_id res chain seq x y z
N MET A 1 11.23 2.72 3.81
CA MET A 1 12.33 3.47 3.19
C MET A 1 13.53 2.57 3.05
N VAL A 2 14.18 2.56 1.90
CA VAL A 2 15.40 1.79 1.62
C VAL A 2 16.57 2.71 1.29
N THR A 3 17.79 2.26 1.54
CA THR A 3 19.04 2.97 1.24
C THR A 3 20.11 1.99 0.74
N LEU A 4 21.08 2.49 -0.02
CA LEU A 4 22.21 1.70 -0.52
C LEU A 4 23.31 1.56 0.55
N PRO A 5 24.13 0.49 0.53
CA PRO A 5 25.16 0.23 1.55
C PRO A 5 26.23 1.32 1.67
N ALA A 6 26.58 1.98 0.57
CA ALA A 6 27.63 3.01 0.53
C ALA A 6 27.25 4.33 1.25
N ILE A 7 26.00 4.45 1.70
CA ILE A 7 25.45 5.66 2.30
C ILE A 7 25.36 5.46 3.81
N THR A 8 26.23 6.17 4.53
CA THR A 8 26.25 6.18 5.99
C THR A 8 25.08 7.00 6.54
N ASP A 9 24.57 6.65 7.73
CA ASP A 9 23.37 7.25 8.33
C ASP A 9 23.44 8.79 8.52
N ASN A 10 24.63 9.39 8.38
CA ASN A 10 24.87 10.83 8.55
C ASN A 10 24.80 11.67 7.25
N ALA A 11 24.47 11.08 6.10
CA ALA A 11 24.62 11.75 4.80
C ALA A 11 23.35 11.84 3.94
N VAL A 12 22.15 11.61 4.49
CA VAL A 12 20.91 11.78 3.70
C VAL A 12 20.55 13.26 3.62
N ASP A 13 20.92 13.93 2.52
CA ASP A 13 20.43 15.27 2.22
C ASP A 13 18.94 15.21 1.84
N SER A 14 18.14 16.14 2.37
CA SER A 14 16.67 16.04 2.41
C SER A 14 15.96 16.60 1.17
N ALA A 15 16.66 16.72 0.04
CA ALA A 15 16.09 17.21 -1.21
C ALA A 15 15.05 16.22 -1.78
N ALA A 16 13.77 16.48 -1.50
CA ALA A 16 12.66 15.64 -1.96
C ALA A 16 12.42 15.77 -3.47
N SER A 17 12.70 14.71 -4.23
CA SER A 17 12.38 14.61 -5.66
C SER A 17 11.10 13.83 -5.89
N ARG A 18 10.17 14.38 -6.68
CA ARG A 18 8.90 13.73 -7.06
C ARG A 18 9.09 12.89 -8.33
N LEU A 19 9.68 11.73 -8.19
CA LEU A 19 9.84 10.77 -9.28
C LEU A 19 8.69 9.76 -9.28
N GLN A 20 8.27 9.33 -10.46
CA GLN A 20 7.44 8.13 -10.57
C GLN A 20 8.25 6.92 -10.09
N PRO A 21 7.62 5.90 -9.49
CA PRO A 21 8.36 4.80 -8.86
C PRO A 21 9.36 4.07 -9.77
N ALA A 22 9.04 3.90 -11.06
CA ALA A 22 9.97 3.28 -12.02
C ALA A 22 11.23 4.15 -12.28
N ASP A 23 11.05 5.47 -12.41
CA ASP A 23 12.16 6.41 -12.60
C ASP A 23 13.02 6.53 -11.34
N ALA A 24 12.37 6.45 -10.17
CA ALA A 24 13.02 6.43 -8.87
C ALA A 24 13.85 5.16 -8.68
N LEU A 25 13.36 3.98 -9.08
CA LEU A 25 14.13 2.73 -9.05
C LEU A 25 15.42 2.87 -9.85
N ALA A 26 15.31 3.32 -11.10
CA ALA A 26 16.48 3.48 -11.98
C ALA A 26 17.50 4.49 -11.41
N SER A 27 17.03 5.57 -10.79
CA SER A 27 17.89 6.59 -10.17
C SER A 27 18.54 6.10 -8.88
N PHE A 28 17.78 5.38 -8.06
CA PHE A 28 18.25 4.75 -6.83
C PHE A 28 19.33 3.70 -7.12
N SER A 29 19.10 2.76 -8.05
CA SER A 29 20.08 1.73 -8.40
C SER A 29 21.39 2.28 -9.02
N ARG A 30 21.38 3.54 -9.50
CA ARG A 30 22.57 4.25 -9.99
C ARG A 30 23.26 5.12 -8.92
N GLY A 31 22.81 5.06 -7.67
CA GLY A 31 23.37 5.85 -6.57
C GLY A 31 23.07 7.35 -6.64
N LYS A 32 22.02 7.76 -7.37
CA LYS A 32 21.61 9.18 -7.46
C LYS A 32 20.60 9.60 -6.39
N VAL A 33 20.11 8.64 -5.59
CA VAL A 33 19.11 8.86 -4.54
C VAL A 33 19.60 8.16 -3.29
N ASP A 34 19.76 8.91 -2.20
CA ASP A 34 20.38 8.38 -0.99
C ASP A 34 19.45 7.48 -0.18
N ALA A 35 18.17 7.85 -0.14
CA ALA A 35 17.12 7.08 0.49
C ALA A 35 15.81 7.19 -0.29
N TRP A 36 15.07 6.08 -0.36
CA TRP A 36 13.83 6.01 -1.12
C TRP A 36 12.68 5.46 -0.28
N ALA A 37 11.66 6.30 -0.06
CA ALA A 37 10.39 5.90 0.52
C ALA A 37 9.49 5.31 -0.58
N VAL A 38 9.31 3.98 -0.58
CA VAL A 38 8.52 3.27 -1.58
C VAL A 38 7.83 2.03 -1.00
N TRP A 39 6.79 1.57 -1.70
CA TRP A 39 6.05 0.34 -1.45
C TRP A 39 6.55 -0.83 -2.32
N ASP A 40 5.99 -2.01 -2.10
CA ASP A 40 6.18 -3.18 -2.94
C ASP A 40 5.55 -3.04 -4.33
N PRO A 41 6.15 -3.59 -5.40
CA PRO A 41 7.27 -4.54 -5.42
C PRO A 41 8.65 -3.88 -5.40
N TYR A 42 8.73 -2.54 -5.43
CA TYR A 42 9.99 -1.83 -5.58
C TYR A 42 10.94 -2.02 -4.39
N THR A 43 10.41 -2.12 -3.17
CA THR A 43 11.27 -2.48 -2.03
C THR A 43 11.90 -3.86 -2.23
N SER A 44 11.12 -4.89 -2.57
CA SER A 44 11.67 -6.24 -2.83
C SER A 44 12.68 -6.25 -3.99
N GLN A 45 12.46 -5.44 -5.03
CA GLN A 45 13.44 -5.24 -6.10
C GLN A 45 14.73 -4.62 -5.57
N ALA A 46 14.64 -3.51 -4.85
CA ALA A 46 15.81 -2.83 -4.30
C ALA A 46 16.62 -3.74 -3.36
N LEU A 47 15.95 -4.50 -2.50
CA LEU A 47 16.59 -5.44 -1.58
C LEU A 47 17.30 -6.59 -2.33
N ARG A 48 16.67 -7.15 -3.38
CA ARG A 48 17.25 -8.30 -4.11
C ARG A 48 18.26 -7.92 -5.18
N GLN A 49 18.11 -6.75 -5.82
CA GLN A 49 18.82 -6.41 -7.05
C GLN A 49 19.78 -5.22 -6.89
N SER A 50 19.66 -4.43 -5.82
CA SER A 50 20.49 -3.24 -5.59
C SER A 50 21.25 -3.31 -4.26
N ASP A 51 21.28 -4.48 -3.61
CA ASP A 51 21.88 -4.68 -2.29
C ASP A 51 21.39 -3.66 -1.25
N ALA A 52 20.17 -3.15 -1.45
CA ALA A 52 19.62 -2.14 -0.58
C ALA A 52 19.30 -2.76 0.79
N ARG A 53 19.31 -1.92 1.83
CA ARG A 53 18.81 -2.27 3.16
C ARG A 53 17.58 -1.45 3.51
N VAL A 54 16.71 -2.02 4.34
CA VAL A 54 15.60 -1.27 4.94
C VAL A 54 16.19 -0.35 6.01
N LEU A 55 16.02 0.95 5.84
CA LEU A 55 16.43 1.97 6.82
C LEU A 55 15.35 2.15 7.89
N THR A 56 14.09 2.21 7.45
CA THR A 56 12.92 2.22 8.34
C THR A 56 11.68 1.74 7.60
N THR A 57 10.66 1.33 8.35
CA THR A 57 9.36 0.93 7.81
C THR A 57 8.29 1.96 8.18
N GLY A 58 7.10 1.84 7.61
CA GLY A 58 5.95 2.66 8.01
C GLY A 58 5.34 2.23 9.36
N GLN A 59 5.85 1.18 10.01
CA GLN A 59 5.29 0.66 11.25
C GLN A 59 5.32 1.74 12.35
N GLY A 60 4.16 2.02 12.94
CA GLY A 60 4.00 3.08 13.95
C GLY A 60 4.04 4.50 13.40
N VAL A 61 4.15 4.67 12.07
CA VAL A 61 4.20 5.99 11.40
C VAL A 61 3.00 6.20 10.47
N VAL A 62 2.60 5.16 9.71
CA VAL A 62 1.44 5.20 8.81
C VAL A 62 0.38 4.20 9.26
N ASN A 63 -0.89 4.49 8.96
CA ASN A 63 -2.00 3.61 9.32
C ASN A 63 -2.10 2.35 8.42
N GLY A 64 -1.46 2.35 7.25
CA GLY A 64 -1.44 1.22 6.31
C GLY A 64 -2.76 0.98 5.57
N LEU A 65 -3.75 1.87 5.69
CA LEU A 65 -5.06 1.71 5.06
C LEU A 65 -5.00 1.99 3.55
N ASN A 66 -5.83 1.27 2.80
CA ASN A 66 -6.06 1.48 1.38
C ASN A 66 -7.58 1.45 1.13
N PHE A 67 -8.06 2.29 0.22
CA PHE A 67 -9.49 2.49 0.00
C PHE A 67 -9.91 2.09 -1.41
N GLN A 68 -11.11 1.52 -1.51
CA GLN A 68 -11.84 1.39 -2.77
C GLN A 68 -12.66 2.68 -2.95
N VAL A 69 -12.49 3.34 -4.09
CA VAL A 69 -13.15 4.62 -4.38
C VAL A 69 -14.13 4.44 -5.53
N ALA A 70 -15.34 4.97 -5.39
CA ALA A 70 -16.37 4.94 -6.41
C ALA A 70 -16.81 6.36 -6.78
N ASN A 71 -17.25 6.55 -8.03
CA ASN A 71 -17.91 7.78 -8.43
C ASN A 71 -19.25 7.90 -7.67
N PRO A 72 -19.57 9.06 -7.06
CA PRO A 72 -20.82 9.24 -6.31
C PRO A 72 -22.08 8.90 -7.12
N SER A 73 -22.12 9.21 -8.42
CA SER A 73 -23.26 8.88 -9.30
C SER A 73 -23.50 7.37 -9.45
N SER A 74 -22.47 6.55 -9.24
CA SER A 74 -22.63 5.08 -9.23
C SER A 74 -23.30 4.58 -7.95
N LEU A 75 -23.31 5.39 -6.88
CA LEU A 75 -23.93 5.05 -5.59
C LEU A 75 -25.41 5.47 -5.51
N GLU A 76 -25.89 6.24 -6.49
CA GLU A 76 -27.29 6.64 -6.65
C GLU A 76 -28.11 5.62 -7.47
N ASP A 77 -27.45 4.75 -8.25
CA ASP A 77 -28.07 3.69 -9.04
C ASP A 77 -28.05 2.36 -8.28
N GLU A 78 -29.22 1.86 -7.88
CA GLU A 78 -29.35 0.61 -7.14
C GLU A 78 -28.76 -0.61 -7.85
N LYS A 79 -28.80 -0.65 -9.20
CA LYS A 79 -28.22 -1.76 -9.97
C LYS A 79 -26.70 -1.70 -9.86
N LYS A 80 -26.09 -0.52 -9.98
CA LYS A 80 -24.65 -0.34 -9.80
C LYS A 80 -24.21 -0.64 -8.38
N VAL A 81 -24.98 -0.22 -7.37
CA VAL A 81 -24.71 -0.55 -5.97
C VAL A 81 -24.67 -2.08 -5.76
N LYS A 82 -25.59 -2.84 -6.36
CA LYS A 82 -25.56 -4.31 -6.31
C LYS A 82 -24.31 -4.90 -6.96
N VAL A 83 -23.90 -4.37 -8.11
CA VAL A 83 -22.67 -4.80 -8.82
C VAL A 83 -21.42 -4.46 -8.01
N ILE A 84 -21.34 -3.27 -7.42
CA ILE A 84 -20.21 -2.87 -6.54
C ILE A 84 -20.12 -3.82 -5.35
N LYS A 85 -21.26 -4.16 -4.72
CA LYS A 85 -21.28 -5.11 -3.60
C LYS A 85 -20.76 -6.49 -4.02
N ASP A 86 -21.18 -7.01 -5.18
CA ASP A 86 -20.67 -8.29 -5.70
C ASP A 86 -19.16 -8.23 -6.00
N TYR A 87 -18.71 -7.16 -6.65
CA TYR A 87 -17.29 -6.91 -6.94
C TYR A 87 -16.43 -6.92 -5.67
N LEU A 88 -16.83 -6.16 -4.65
CA LEU A 88 -16.13 -6.12 -3.37
C LEU A 88 -16.08 -7.50 -2.69
N GLY A 89 -17.16 -8.29 -2.82
CA GLY A 89 -17.19 -9.68 -2.35
C GLY A 89 -16.19 -10.59 -3.08
N ARG A 90 -16.07 -10.46 -4.41
CA ARG A 90 -15.08 -11.19 -5.22
C ARG A 90 -13.65 -10.80 -4.85
N LEU A 91 -13.42 -9.50 -4.67
CA LEU A 91 -12.10 -8.97 -4.35
C LEU A 91 -11.60 -9.48 -2.98
N ARG A 92 -12.48 -9.58 -1.98
CA ARG A 92 -12.18 -10.21 -0.68
C ARG A 92 -11.78 -11.68 -0.86
N ARG A 93 -12.54 -12.46 -1.62
CA ARG A 93 -12.22 -13.88 -1.89
C ARG A 93 -10.89 -14.04 -2.63
N ALA A 94 -10.61 -13.17 -3.60
CA ALA A 94 -9.33 -13.18 -4.31
C ALA A 94 -8.16 -12.89 -3.35
N GLN A 95 -8.31 -11.89 -2.48
CA GLN A 95 -7.30 -11.56 -1.46
C GLN A 95 -7.07 -12.69 -0.45
N ASP A 96 -8.11 -13.45 -0.09
CA ASP A 96 -7.97 -14.63 0.75
C ASP A 96 -7.28 -15.79 0.04
N TRP A 97 -7.54 -15.93 -1.26
CA TRP A 97 -6.86 -16.92 -2.09
C TRP A 97 -5.37 -16.59 -2.22
N VAL A 98 -5.00 -15.34 -2.53
CA VAL A 98 -3.60 -14.90 -2.58
C VAL A 98 -2.87 -15.18 -1.26
N TYR A 99 -3.55 -15.02 -0.13
CA TYR A 99 -2.95 -15.36 1.17
C TYR A 99 -2.63 -16.84 1.32
N LYS A 100 -3.52 -17.71 0.86
CA LYS A 100 -3.35 -19.17 0.95
C LYS A 100 -2.41 -19.75 -0.11
N HIS A 101 -2.20 -19.02 -1.21
CA HIS A 101 -1.46 -19.45 -2.38
C HIS A 101 -0.41 -18.42 -2.82
N PRO A 102 0.54 -18.00 -1.95
CA PRO A 102 1.46 -16.92 -2.28
C PRO A 102 2.44 -17.28 -3.40
N GLU A 103 2.90 -18.54 -3.48
CA GLU A 103 3.79 -19.02 -4.54
C GLU A 103 3.10 -19.01 -5.91
N GLU A 104 1.89 -19.57 -5.99
CA GLU A 104 1.09 -19.61 -7.23
C GLU A 104 0.77 -18.20 -7.71
N TRP A 105 0.40 -17.31 -6.79
CA TRP A 105 0.17 -15.91 -7.13
C TRP A 105 1.45 -15.20 -7.60
N ALA A 106 2.59 -15.46 -6.96
CA ALA A 106 3.88 -14.87 -7.34
C ALA A 106 4.35 -15.33 -8.72
N GLU A 107 4.09 -16.58 -9.12
CA GLU A 107 4.38 -17.09 -10.46
C GLU A 107 3.60 -16.34 -11.53
N VAL A 108 2.28 -16.28 -11.39
CA VAL A 108 1.41 -15.59 -12.34
C VAL A 108 1.71 -14.11 -12.36
N TRP A 109 1.76 -13.46 -11.20
CA TRP A 109 1.98 -12.02 -11.10
C TRP A 109 3.36 -11.62 -11.62
N GLY A 110 4.40 -12.41 -11.33
CA GLY A 110 5.74 -12.21 -11.85
C GLY A 110 5.78 -12.27 -13.37
N LYS A 111 5.13 -13.28 -13.97
CA LYS A 111 5.04 -13.41 -15.43
C LYS A 111 4.33 -12.22 -16.09
N GLU A 112 3.17 -11.82 -15.56
CA GLU A 112 2.36 -10.73 -16.13
C GLU A 112 3.05 -9.36 -16.03
N THR A 113 3.85 -9.15 -14.98
CA THR A 113 4.54 -7.87 -14.73
C THR A 113 6.00 -7.84 -15.19
N GLY A 114 6.56 -8.97 -15.60
CA GLY A 114 7.98 -9.12 -15.91
C GLY A 114 8.90 -9.12 -14.69
N LEU A 115 8.36 -9.21 -13.47
CA LEU A 115 9.15 -9.30 -12.25
C LEU A 115 9.77 -10.70 -12.12
N PRO A 116 11.04 -10.81 -11.69
CA PRO A 116 11.60 -12.10 -11.30
C PRO A 116 10.74 -12.74 -10.20
N TYR A 117 10.48 -14.03 -10.32
CA TYR A 117 9.62 -14.78 -9.38
C TYR A 117 9.93 -14.49 -7.91
N GLN A 118 11.21 -14.47 -7.54
CA GLN A 118 11.65 -14.24 -6.17
C GLN A 118 11.31 -12.83 -5.65
N VAL A 119 11.33 -11.81 -6.52
CA VAL A 119 10.89 -10.45 -6.18
C VAL A 119 9.37 -10.42 -5.98
N ALA A 120 8.64 -11.07 -6.88
CA ALA A 120 7.19 -11.17 -6.78
C ALA A 120 6.80 -11.88 -5.46
N LEU A 121 7.42 -13.02 -5.15
CA LEU A 121 7.15 -13.79 -3.94
C LEU A 121 7.41 -12.98 -2.66
N ASP A 122 8.55 -12.30 -2.56
CA ASP A 122 8.84 -11.43 -1.41
C ASP A 122 7.80 -10.33 -1.27
N SER A 123 7.41 -9.69 -2.37
CA SER A 123 6.39 -8.66 -2.36
C SER A 123 5.03 -9.21 -1.94
N VAL A 124 4.67 -10.44 -2.34
CA VAL A 124 3.43 -11.09 -1.91
C VAL A 124 3.47 -11.39 -0.41
N LYS A 125 4.56 -11.97 0.07
CA LYS A 125 4.72 -12.32 1.50
C LYS A 125 4.81 -11.10 2.40
N ARG A 126 5.36 -9.99 1.91
CA ARG A 126 5.52 -8.74 2.69
C ARG A 126 4.25 -7.90 2.69
N THR A 127 3.52 -7.82 1.57
CA THR A 127 2.38 -6.89 1.45
C THR A 127 1.15 -7.53 0.80
N ASN A 128 1.24 -8.02 -0.43
CA ASN A 128 0.04 -8.31 -1.21
C ASN A 128 -0.79 -9.47 -0.64
N GLY A 129 -0.19 -10.48 -0.03
CA GLY A 129 -0.91 -11.58 0.62
C GLY A 129 -1.37 -11.25 2.04
N THR A 130 -0.66 -10.38 2.75
CA THR A 130 -0.90 -10.09 4.17
C THR A 130 -2.04 -9.11 4.43
N ARG A 131 -2.52 -8.37 3.42
CA ARG A 131 -3.65 -7.44 3.55
C ARG A 131 -4.92 -8.12 4.05
N VAL A 132 -5.68 -7.40 4.85
CA VAL A 132 -7.01 -7.78 5.33
C VAL A 132 -7.99 -6.69 4.91
N TYR A 133 -9.16 -7.09 4.39
CA TYR A 133 -10.24 -6.14 4.18
C TYR A 133 -10.86 -5.80 5.52
N VAL A 134 -10.96 -4.50 5.80
CA VAL A 134 -11.48 -3.97 7.06
C VAL A 134 -12.59 -2.95 6.78
N ALA A 135 -13.45 -2.73 7.77
CA ALA A 135 -14.53 -1.77 7.68
C ALA A 135 -13.99 -0.34 7.60
N VAL A 136 -14.70 0.53 6.87
CA VAL A 136 -14.52 1.97 7.00
C VAL A 136 -15.32 2.42 8.22
N ASP A 137 -14.66 2.48 9.38
CA ASP A 137 -15.27 2.76 10.68
C ASP A 137 -14.74 4.08 11.29
N LYS A 138 -15.20 4.44 12.49
CA LYS A 138 -14.81 5.70 13.14
C LYS A 138 -13.29 5.83 13.32
N PRO A 139 -12.55 4.80 13.78
CA PRO A 139 -11.09 4.86 13.83
C PRO A 139 -10.43 5.14 12.48
N ALA A 140 -10.88 4.50 11.38
CA ALA A 140 -10.36 4.79 10.05
C ALA A 140 -10.60 6.25 9.65
N VAL A 141 -11.83 6.73 9.82
CA VAL A 141 -12.20 8.11 9.47
C VAL A 141 -11.40 9.13 10.29
N ALA A 142 -11.20 8.89 11.58
CA ALA A 142 -10.40 9.76 12.45
C ALA A 142 -8.93 9.78 12.02
N SER A 143 -8.34 8.61 11.75
CA SER A 143 -6.94 8.51 11.30
C SER A 143 -6.72 9.22 9.96
N GLU A 144 -7.64 9.07 9.00
CA GLU A 144 -7.54 9.76 7.72
C GLU A 144 -7.79 11.27 7.84
N GLN A 145 -8.62 11.70 8.79
CA GLN A 145 -8.78 13.12 9.07
C GLN A 145 -7.48 13.75 9.60
N GLU A 146 -6.72 13.06 10.45
CA GLU A 146 -5.41 13.53 10.91
C GLU A 146 -4.42 13.69 9.74
N ILE A 147 -4.45 12.77 8.78
CA ILE A 147 -3.65 12.85 7.55
C ILE A 147 -4.09 14.06 6.71
N ALA A 148 -5.40 14.22 6.46
CA ALA A 148 -5.94 15.33 5.70
C ALA A 148 -5.62 16.70 6.33
N ASP A 149 -5.71 16.79 7.67
CA ASP A 149 -5.37 17.99 8.43
C ASP A 149 -3.88 18.30 8.38
N THR A 150 -3.03 17.27 8.44
CA THR A 150 -1.57 17.43 8.30
C THR A 150 -1.21 17.97 6.91
N PHE A 151 -1.82 17.44 5.84
CA PHE A 151 -1.60 17.93 4.48
C PHE A 151 -2.07 19.38 4.31
N ALA A 152 -3.22 19.73 4.89
CA ALA A 152 -3.72 21.11 4.89
C ALA A 152 -2.79 22.06 5.66
N LYS A 153 -2.30 21.65 6.84
CA LYS A 153 -1.33 22.42 7.64
C LYS A 153 -0.03 22.67 6.89
N LEU A 154 0.45 21.67 6.15
CA LEU A 154 1.63 21.77 5.29
C LEU A 154 1.36 22.47 3.96
N LYS A 155 0.12 22.94 3.72
CA LYS A 155 -0.31 23.61 2.48
C LYS A 155 -0.08 22.76 1.22
N LEU A 156 -0.18 21.43 1.37
CA LEU A 156 -0.07 20.47 0.27
C LEU A 156 -1.41 20.25 -0.45
N THR A 157 -2.51 20.73 0.14
CA THR A 157 -3.84 20.70 -0.45
C THR A 157 -4.40 22.12 -0.61
N PRO A 158 -5.30 22.36 -1.58
CA PRO A 158 -5.85 23.69 -1.82
C PRO A 158 -6.77 24.19 -0.69
N ARG A 159 -7.28 23.26 0.12
CA ARG A 159 -8.13 23.55 1.28
C ARG A 159 -8.08 22.39 2.28
N ARG A 160 -8.70 22.61 3.43
CA ARG A 160 -9.04 21.54 4.38
C ARG A 160 -10.22 20.74 3.85
N TYR A 161 -10.15 19.43 4.04
CA TYR A 161 -11.20 18.47 3.69
C TYR A 161 -11.69 17.78 4.94
N GLN A 162 -13.01 17.56 5.04
CA GLN A 162 -13.58 16.69 6.05
C GLN A 162 -13.67 15.30 5.43
N PHE A 163 -12.84 14.37 5.90
CA PHE A 163 -12.74 13.03 5.32
C PHE A 163 -14.07 12.28 5.36
N ALA A 164 -14.86 12.49 6.42
CA ALA A 164 -16.19 11.91 6.57
C ALA A 164 -17.16 12.24 5.42
N ASP A 165 -16.98 13.37 4.72
CA ASP A 165 -17.81 13.75 3.57
C ASP A 165 -17.60 12.84 2.35
N TYR A 166 -16.52 12.06 2.35
CA TYR A 166 -16.11 11.17 1.25
C TYR A 166 -16.24 9.68 1.61
N VAL A 167 -16.90 9.37 2.73
CA VAL A 167 -16.99 8.01 3.27
C VAL A 167 -18.36 7.42 3.01
N ASP A 168 -18.39 6.21 2.45
CA ASP A 168 -19.60 5.40 2.32
C ASP A 168 -19.42 4.06 3.03
N THR A 169 -20.21 3.85 4.09
CA THR A 169 -20.11 2.66 4.95
C THR A 169 -21.07 1.54 4.54
N ARG A 170 -21.89 1.72 3.49
CA ARG A 170 -22.93 0.74 3.11
C ARG A 170 -22.37 -0.62 2.71
N PHE A 171 -21.10 -0.67 2.34
CA PHE A 171 -20.39 -1.89 1.93
C PHE A 171 -19.57 -2.56 3.03
N ASN A 172 -19.56 -2.00 4.25
CA ASN A 172 -18.84 -2.59 5.39
C ASN A 172 -19.33 -4.02 5.66
N GLY A 173 -20.66 -4.24 5.69
CA GLY A 173 -21.21 -5.55 6.03
C GLY A 173 -20.65 -6.07 7.36
N GLY A 174 -20.13 -7.29 7.37
CA GLY A 174 -19.45 -7.89 8.53
C GLY A 174 -17.91 -7.80 8.48
N LEU A 175 -17.35 -6.79 7.80
CA LEU A 175 -15.90 -6.60 7.80
C LEU A 175 -15.39 -6.33 9.23
N PRO A 176 -14.18 -6.83 9.56
CA PRO A 176 -13.58 -6.58 10.85
C PRO A 176 -13.19 -5.09 11.01
N PRO A 177 -12.96 -4.60 12.24
CA PRO A 177 -12.59 -3.21 12.49
C PRO A 177 -11.33 -2.78 11.72
N SER A 178 -11.20 -1.49 11.40
CA SER A 178 -10.02 -0.94 10.70
C SER A 178 -8.71 -1.13 11.45
N THR A 179 -8.78 -1.31 12.77
CA THR A 179 -7.64 -1.59 13.65
C THR A 179 -7.19 -3.05 13.64
N SER A 180 -7.79 -3.90 12.80
CA SER A 180 -7.42 -5.31 12.71
C SER A 180 -6.00 -5.46 12.16
N ALA A 181 -5.18 -6.27 12.82
CA ALA A 181 -3.82 -6.52 12.38
C ALA A 181 -3.80 -7.20 10.99
N PRO A 182 -2.81 -6.89 10.13
CA PRO A 182 -2.60 -7.64 8.92
C PRO A 182 -2.24 -9.10 9.23
N ARG A 183 -2.45 -9.98 8.26
CA ARG A 183 -2.00 -11.38 8.34
C ARG A 183 -0.48 -11.44 8.26
N THR A 184 0.11 -12.56 8.67
CA THR A 184 1.55 -12.80 8.54
C THR A 184 1.79 -14.22 8.12
N TYR A 185 2.79 -14.47 7.27
CA TYR A 185 3.21 -15.82 6.95
C TYR A 185 4.06 -16.47 8.07
N GLY A 186 4.45 -15.74 9.12
CA GLY A 186 5.39 -16.20 10.16
C GLY A 186 6.86 -16.02 9.76
N LYS A 187 7.80 -16.28 10.69
CA LYS A 187 9.24 -16.28 10.37
C LYS A 187 9.61 -17.63 9.73
N GLY A 188 10.04 -17.62 8.46
CA GLY A 188 10.58 -18.80 7.76
C GLY A 188 9.65 -19.48 6.76
N SER A 189 8.59 -18.80 6.35
CA SER A 189 7.61 -19.26 5.35
C SER A 189 7.94 -18.82 3.94
#